data_AF-A0A0W0ZRG1-F1
#
_entry.id   AF-A0A0W0ZRG1-F1
#
_cell.length_a   1.000
_cell.length_b   1.000
_cell.length_c   1.000
_cell.angle_alpha   90.00
_cell.angle_beta   90.00
_cell.angle_gamma   90.00
#
_symmetry.space_group_name_H-M   'P 1'
#
loop_
_entity.id
_entity.type
_entity.pdbx_description
1 polymer ?
#
loop_
_entity_poly.entity_id
_entity_poly.type
_entity_poly.pdbx_seq_one_letter_code
_entity_poly.pdbx_strand_id
1 'polypeptide(L)'
;MNFFCKGVAISVLAMMFSLPTYADAAGGGGDFQTNCTNSWMKKADDAKDKVDFKNFGEKYCGCAAKLPLDNDAAVQKAIHICMSRTLLHDAMDSLEDEVGLSKAKDSDIADYCQNRWDLIYPKQSDEDKKLITAYCECAKPKLTDLLKRSNDMTDKQYDAEIDTVADACSADAVASKPSSN
;
A
#
# COMPACT_ATOMS: atom_id res chain seq x y z
N MET A 1 6.96 41.44 71.21
CA MET A 1 6.10 41.56 70.01
C MET A 1 6.73 40.79 68.88
N ASN A 2 5.92 39.91 68.28
CA ASN A 2 6.01 39.17 67.01
C ASN A 2 6.84 39.85 65.89
N PHE A 3 7.43 39.21 64.87
CA PHE A 3 7.43 37.84 64.30
C PHE A 3 8.51 37.83 63.16
N PHE A 4 9.16 36.67 62.93
CA PHE A 4 9.66 36.13 61.62
C PHE A 4 10.86 36.83 60.92
N CYS A 5 11.88 36.13 60.41
CA CYS A 5 11.83 34.97 59.51
C CYS A 5 12.85 33.85 59.83
N LYS A 6 12.31 32.63 59.91
CA LYS A 6 12.97 31.35 59.65
C LYS A 6 13.34 31.22 58.17
N GLY A 7 14.38 30.46 57.84
CA GLY A 7 14.57 29.98 56.47
C GLY A 7 15.85 29.21 56.17
N VAL A 8 16.13 28.13 56.89
CA VAL A 8 17.04 27.06 56.42
C VAL A 8 16.20 26.08 55.60
N ALA A 9 16.54 25.85 54.33
CA ALA A 9 16.04 24.72 53.57
C ALA A 9 17.04 24.31 52.47
N ILE A 10 17.80 23.26 52.73
CA ILE A 10 18.44 22.41 51.73
C ILE A 10 17.58 21.15 51.64
N SER A 11 17.08 20.81 50.45
CA SER A 11 17.22 19.48 49.81
C SER A 11 16.17 19.25 48.72
N VAL A 12 16.69 19.13 47.49
CA VAL A 12 16.32 18.21 46.40
C VAL A 12 14.92 17.57 46.46
N LEU A 13 14.07 17.92 45.49
CA LEU A 13 13.23 16.93 44.79
C LEU A 13 12.99 17.43 43.36
N ALA A 14 13.85 17.04 42.44
CA ALA A 14 13.56 17.11 41.01
C ALA A 14 12.51 16.04 40.70
N MET A 15 11.22 16.40 40.78
CA MET A 15 10.17 15.58 40.20
C MET A 15 10.26 15.73 38.69
N MET A 16 11.02 14.83 38.07
CA MET A 16 10.84 14.50 36.67
C MET A 16 9.43 13.89 36.55
N PHE A 17 8.44 14.71 36.21
CA PHE A 17 7.21 14.22 35.63
C PHE A 17 7.52 13.78 34.20
N SER A 18 8.08 12.58 34.08
CA SER A 18 7.94 11.80 32.86
C SER A 18 6.45 11.54 32.69
N LEU A 19 5.80 12.30 31.81
CA LEU A 19 4.50 11.91 31.27
C LEU A 19 4.77 10.68 30.39
N PRO A 20 4.30 9.47 30.74
CA PRO A 20 4.14 8.45 29.73
C PRO A 20 2.95 8.89 28.88
N THR A 21 3.22 9.54 27.76
CA THR A 21 2.24 9.58 26.68
C THR A 21 2.23 8.21 26.01
N TYR A 22 1.01 7.75 25.70
CA TYR A 22 0.64 6.55 24.94
C TYR A 22 0.65 5.21 25.68
N ALA A 23 -0.48 4.92 26.32
CA ALA A 23 -1.05 3.57 26.28
C ALA A 23 -2.58 3.63 26.49
N ASP A 24 -3.30 4.38 25.65
CA ASP A 24 -4.70 4.03 25.39
C ASP A 24 -4.70 2.92 24.34
N ALA A 25 -4.39 1.70 24.82
CA ALA A 25 -4.72 0.47 24.15
C ALA A 25 -6.25 0.28 24.20
N ALA A 26 -6.96 1.08 23.43
CA ALA A 26 -8.38 0.89 23.19
C ALA A 26 -8.58 -0.15 22.07
N GLY A 27 -8.66 -1.42 22.47
CA GLY A 27 -9.47 -2.46 21.81
C GLY A 27 -9.14 -2.82 20.36
N GLY A 28 -8.26 -3.80 20.16
CA GLY A 28 -8.06 -4.46 18.86
C GLY A 28 -6.77 -5.30 18.81
N GLY A 29 -6.67 -6.34 19.64
CA GLY A 29 -5.49 -7.20 19.74
C GLY A 29 -5.29 -8.11 18.52
N GLY A 30 -4.86 -7.56 17.40
CA GLY A 30 -4.36 -8.30 16.23
C GLY A 30 -2.95 -7.83 15.83
N ASP A 31 -2.22 -8.69 15.12
CA ASP A 31 -0.98 -8.25 14.44
C ASP A 31 -1.29 -7.17 13.39
N PHE A 32 -0.27 -6.43 12.95
CA PHE A 32 -0.44 -5.31 12.00
C PHE A 32 -1.24 -5.73 10.76
N GLN A 33 -0.93 -6.90 10.20
CA GLN A 33 -1.58 -7.41 9.00
C GLN A 33 -3.09 -7.60 9.24
N THR A 34 -3.48 -8.20 10.35
CA THR A 34 -4.90 -8.35 10.75
C THR A 34 -5.60 -7.00 10.84
N ASN A 35 -4.98 -6.02 11.50
CA ASN A 35 -5.57 -4.68 11.66
C ASN A 35 -5.68 -3.92 10.34
N CYS A 36 -4.68 -4.07 9.47
CA CYS A 36 -4.67 -3.51 8.12
C CYS A 36 -5.79 -4.12 7.27
N THR A 37 -5.91 -5.44 7.22
CA THR A 37 -6.94 -6.12 6.43
C THR A 37 -8.34 -5.81 6.96
N ASN A 38 -8.54 -5.79 8.29
CA ASN A 38 -9.81 -5.38 8.88
C ASN A 38 -10.18 -3.93 8.51
N SER A 39 -9.19 -3.04 8.43
CA SER A 39 -9.41 -1.66 8.01
C SER A 39 -9.74 -1.56 6.52
N TRP A 40 -9.07 -2.35 5.67
CA TRP A 40 -9.37 -2.48 4.25
C TRP A 40 -10.83 -2.90 4.02
N MET A 41 -11.27 -3.93 4.74
CA MET A 41 -12.61 -4.51 4.61
C MET A 41 -13.76 -3.58 5.01
N LYS A 42 -13.49 -2.43 5.64
CA LYS A 42 -14.53 -1.39 5.90
C LYS A 42 -15.15 -0.85 4.61
N LYS A 43 -14.48 -0.99 3.47
CA LYS A 43 -14.98 -0.56 2.15
C LYS A 43 -15.49 -1.71 1.28
N ALA A 44 -15.51 -2.93 1.80
CA ALA A 44 -15.85 -4.11 1.00
C ALA A 44 -17.28 -4.11 0.45
N ASP A 45 -18.21 -3.39 1.09
CA ASP A 45 -19.59 -3.28 0.60
C ASP A 45 -19.71 -2.46 -0.69
N ASP A 46 -18.73 -1.60 -0.98
CA ASP A 46 -18.66 -0.86 -2.24
C ASP A 46 -18.04 -1.71 -3.38
N ALA A 47 -17.34 -2.80 -3.06
CA ALA A 47 -16.71 -3.67 -4.03
C ALA A 47 -17.72 -4.64 -4.67
N LYS A 48 -17.64 -4.77 -6.01
CA LYS A 48 -18.50 -5.70 -6.77
C LYS A 48 -18.18 -7.16 -6.42
N ASP A 49 -16.89 -7.48 -6.25
CA ASP A 49 -16.43 -8.79 -5.80
C ASP A 49 -15.74 -8.65 -4.44
N LYS A 50 -16.42 -9.11 -3.39
CA LYS A 50 -15.91 -9.01 -2.01
C LYS A 50 -14.79 -9.99 -1.72
N VAL A 51 -14.73 -11.12 -2.45
CA VAL A 51 -13.71 -12.16 -2.23
C VAL A 51 -12.39 -11.67 -2.82
N ASP A 52 -12.40 -11.22 -4.07
CA ASP A 52 -11.22 -10.65 -4.71
C ASP A 52 -10.77 -9.37 -4.00
N PHE A 53 -11.70 -8.51 -3.58
CA PHE A 53 -11.36 -7.32 -2.81
C PHE A 53 -10.67 -7.67 -1.48
N LYS A 54 -11.12 -8.73 -0.80
CA LYS A 54 -10.49 -9.22 0.43
C LYS A 54 -9.10 -9.79 0.15
N ASN A 55 -8.97 -10.64 -0.87
CA ASN A 55 -7.70 -11.26 -1.26
C ASN A 55 -6.65 -10.20 -1.62
N PHE A 56 -7.06 -9.18 -2.39
CA PHE A 56 -6.21 -8.03 -2.66
C PHE A 56 -5.77 -7.34 -1.37
N GLY A 57 -6.71 -7.05 -0.46
CA GLY A 57 -6.42 -6.42 0.82
C GLY A 57 -5.43 -7.21 1.67
N GLU A 58 -5.53 -8.54 1.68
CA GLU A 58 -4.59 -9.43 2.37
C GLU A 58 -3.19 -9.38 1.75
N LYS A 59 -3.08 -9.43 0.41
CA LYS A 59 -1.80 -9.28 -0.31
C LYS A 59 -1.16 -7.90 -0.04
N TYR A 60 -1.93 -6.83 -0.15
CA TYR A 60 -1.49 -5.45 0.13
C TYR A 60 -0.98 -5.29 1.56
N CYS A 61 -1.76 -5.75 2.55
CA CYS A 61 -1.39 -5.65 3.96
C CYS A 61 -0.18 -6.55 4.30
N GLY A 62 -0.06 -7.71 3.66
CA GLY A 62 1.11 -8.58 3.76
C GLY A 62 2.38 -7.95 3.17
N CYS A 63 2.26 -7.15 2.11
CA CYS A 63 3.36 -6.33 1.61
C CYS A 63 3.73 -5.24 2.62
N ALA A 64 2.74 -4.47 3.10
CA ALA A 64 2.98 -3.35 4.00
C ALA A 64 3.63 -3.80 5.32
N ALA A 65 3.28 -4.99 5.82
CA ALA A 65 3.84 -5.59 7.02
C ALA A 65 5.36 -5.85 6.94
N LYS A 66 5.94 -5.90 5.73
CA LYS A 66 7.36 -6.15 5.49
C LYS A 66 8.19 -4.87 5.36
N LEU A 67 7.55 -3.71 5.33
CA LEU A 67 8.21 -2.42 5.13
C LEU A 67 8.36 -1.65 6.45
N PRO A 68 9.34 -0.75 6.55
CA PRO A 68 9.43 0.16 7.70
C PRO A 68 8.25 1.14 7.68
N LEU A 69 7.59 1.28 8.82
CA LEU A 69 6.41 2.15 9.02
C LEU A 69 6.64 3.12 10.19
N ASP A 70 7.89 3.50 10.42
CA ASP A 70 8.38 4.25 11.58
C ASP A 70 8.07 5.76 11.52
N ASN A 71 7.71 6.28 10.35
CA ASN A 71 7.36 7.68 10.14
C ASN A 71 6.40 7.86 8.94
N ASP A 72 5.77 9.02 8.84
CA ASP A 72 4.77 9.32 7.79
C ASP A 72 5.32 9.13 6.38
N ALA A 73 6.56 9.52 6.11
CA ALA A 73 7.16 9.37 4.78
C ALA A 73 7.37 7.89 4.43
N ALA A 74 7.80 7.08 5.39
CA ALA A 74 7.93 5.63 5.24
C ALA A 74 6.56 4.96 5.02
N VAL A 75 5.53 5.40 5.75
CA VAL A 75 4.14 4.95 5.57
C VAL A 75 3.61 5.30 4.17
N GLN A 76 3.77 6.54 3.72
CA GLN A 76 3.33 6.95 2.38
C GLN A 76 4.05 6.15 1.29
N LYS A 77 5.36 5.94 1.44
CA LYS A 77 6.13 5.11 0.53
C LYS A 77 5.62 3.66 0.52
N ALA A 78 5.34 3.08 1.69
CA ALA A 78 4.80 1.73 1.80
C ALA A 78 3.43 1.60 1.12
N ILE A 79 2.55 2.59 1.29
CA ILE A 79 1.25 2.64 0.62
C ILE A 79 1.44 2.59 -0.90
N HIS A 80 2.30 3.45 -1.46
CA HIS A 80 2.51 3.51 -2.91
C HIS A 80 3.13 2.23 -3.48
N ILE A 81 4.20 1.74 -2.86
CA ILE A 81 4.90 0.51 -3.29
C ILE A 81 3.95 -0.68 -3.22
N CYS A 82 3.32 -0.91 -2.08
CA CYS A 82 2.50 -2.09 -1.89
C CYS A 82 1.23 -2.05 -2.72
N MET A 83 0.63 -0.88 -2.93
CA MET A 83 -0.52 -0.76 -3.82
C MET A 83 -0.13 -1.14 -5.25
N SER A 84 0.91 -0.50 -5.78
CA SER A 84 1.37 -0.70 -7.16
C SER A 84 1.79 -2.15 -7.44
N ARG A 85 2.59 -2.74 -6.54
CA ARG A 85 3.02 -4.13 -6.67
C ARG A 85 1.84 -5.08 -6.60
N THR A 86 0.98 -4.92 -5.60
CA THR A 86 -0.20 -5.81 -5.44
C THR A 86 -1.10 -5.75 -6.68
N LEU A 87 -1.32 -4.56 -7.25
CA LEU A 87 -2.11 -4.41 -8.47
C LEU A 87 -1.55 -5.17 -9.66
N LEU A 88 -0.24 -5.07 -9.93
CA LEU A 88 0.31 -5.78 -11.07
C LEU A 88 0.37 -7.29 -10.84
N HIS A 89 0.75 -7.73 -9.64
CA HIS A 89 0.70 -9.15 -9.31
C HIS A 89 -0.71 -9.71 -9.49
N ASP A 90 -1.71 -9.07 -8.89
CA ASP A 90 -3.09 -9.54 -8.98
C ASP A 90 -3.63 -9.49 -10.42
N ALA A 91 -3.23 -8.51 -11.22
CA ALA A 91 -3.57 -8.44 -12.64
C ALA A 91 -2.93 -9.59 -13.44
N MET A 92 -1.65 -9.88 -13.20
CA MET A 92 -0.92 -10.93 -13.92
C MET A 92 -1.33 -12.33 -13.48
N ASP A 93 -1.59 -12.56 -12.19
CA ASP A 93 -2.16 -13.81 -11.66
C ASP A 93 -3.48 -14.11 -12.36
N SER A 94 -4.36 -13.11 -12.45
CA SER A 94 -5.68 -13.25 -13.07
C SER A 94 -5.60 -13.49 -14.57
N LEU A 95 -4.65 -12.84 -15.24
CA LEU A 95 -4.40 -13.04 -16.66
C LEU A 95 -3.89 -14.47 -16.93
N GLU A 96 -3.02 -15.02 -16.07
CA GLU A 96 -2.59 -16.41 -16.17
C GLU A 96 -3.77 -17.38 -15.97
N ASP A 97 -4.57 -17.15 -14.93
CA ASP A 97 -5.69 -18.04 -14.56
C ASP A 97 -6.79 -18.06 -15.63
N GLU A 98 -7.12 -16.91 -16.23
CA GLU A 98 -8.26 -16.78 -17.15
C GLU A 98 -7.89 -16.93 -18.64
N VAL A 99 -6.70 -16.48 -19.04
CA VAL A 99 -6.26 -16.45 -20.45
C VAL A 99 -5.04 -17.36 -20.67
N GLY A 100 -4.12 -17.37 -19.72
CA GLY A 100 -2.78 -17.92 -19.83
C GLY A 100 -1.81 -16.91 -20.44
N LEU A 101 -0.68 -16.68 -19.77
CA LEU A 101 0.37 -15.71 -20.11
C LEU A 101 0.93 -15.92 -21.52
N SER A 102 1.01 -17.17 -21.97
CA SER A 102 1.47 -17.51 -23.34
C SER A 102 0.51 -17.09 -24.46
N LYS A 103 -0.75 -16.78 -24.13
CA LYS A 103 -1.81 -16.38 -25.06
C LYS A 103 -2.24 -14.92 -24.89
N ALA A 104 -1.79 -14.28 -23.81
CA ALA A 104 -2.13 -12.92 -23.48
C ALA A 104 -1.71 -11.95 -24.59
N LYS A 105 -2.62 -11.02 -24.90
CA LYS A 105 -2.38 -9.91 -25.82
C LYS A 105 -2.17 -8.63 -25.03
N ASP A 106 -1.63 -7.62 -25.70
CA ASP A 106 -1.46 -6.28 -25.12
C ASP A 106 -2.78 -5.67 -24.61
N SER A 107 -3.91 -5.99 -25.28
CA SER A 107 -5.24 -5.58 -24.82
C SER A 107 -5.60 -6.23 -23.49
N ASP A 108 -5.30 -7.52 -23.33
CA ASP A 108 -5.65 -8.26 -22.12
C ASP A 108 -4.88 -7.67 -20.93
N ILE A 109 -3.58 -7.39 -21.08
CA ILE A 109 -2.76 -6.75 -20.03
C ILE A 109 -3.36 -5.40 -19.59
N ALA A 110 -3.79 -4.57 -20.55
CA ALA A 110 -4.40 -3.29 -20.25
C ALA A 110 -5.73 -3.45 -19.49
N ASP A 111 -6.58 -4.37 -19.96
CA ASP A 111 -7.89 -4.64 -19.39
C ASP A 111 -7.77 -5.21 -17.97
N TYR A 112 -6.90 -6.20 -17.74
CA TYR A 112 -6.69 -6.74 -16.39
C TYR A 112 -6.08 -5.70 -15.44
N CYS A 113 -5.17 -4.84 -15.91
CA CYS A 113 -4.66 -3.74 -15.10
C CYS A 113 -5.78 -2.79 -14.64
N GLN A 114 -6.65 -2.36 -15.58
CA GLN A 114 -7.78 -1.48 -15.26
C GLN A 114 -8.81 -2.17 -14.35
N ASN A 115 -9.17 -3.42 -14.65
CA ASN A 115 -10.13 -4.19 -13.86
C ASN A 115 -9.72 -4.31 -12.39
N ARG A 116 -8.43 -4.45 -12.10
CA ARG A 116 -7.92 -4.53 -10.72
C ARG A 116 -8.00 -3.18 -9.99
N TRP A 117 -7.83 -2.07 -10.70
CA TRP A 117 -8.12 -0.74 -10.14
C TRP A 117 -9.62 -0.53 -9.87
N ASP A 118 -10.48 -0.96 -10.80
CA ASP A 118 -11.94 -0.87 -10.65
C ASP A 118 -12.45 -1.72 -9.47
N LEU A 119 -11.81 -2.86 -9.20
CA LEU A 119 -12.09 -3.70 -8.04
C LEU A 119 -11.84 -2.95 -6.72
N ILE A 120 -10.67 -2.33 -6.57
CA ILE A 120 -10.25 -1.74 -5.29
C ILE A 120 -10.72 -0.30 -5.10
N TYR A 121 -11.10 0.36 -6.19
CA TYR A 121 -11.51 1.74 -6.20
C TYR A 121 -12.69 1.95 -7.18
N PRO A 122 -13.90 1.51 -6.82
CA PRO A 122 -15.06 1.46 -7.73
C PRO A 122 -15.69 2.83 -8.01
N LYS A 123 -15.40 3.86 -7.19
CA LYS A 123 -15.95 5.22 -7.32
C LYS A 123 -14.83 6.20 -7.72
N GLN A 124 -14.32 6.04 -8.94
CA GLN A 124 -13.20 6.84 -9.46
C GLN A 124 -13.67 8.22 -9.96
N SER A 125 -12.97 9.28 -9.57
CA SER A 125 -13.07 10.58 -10.24
C SER A 125 -12.42 10.54 -11.63
N ASP A 126 -12.60 11.59 -12.43
CA ASP A 126 -11.96 11.66 -13.75
C ASP A 126 -10.44 11.86 -13.65
N GLU A 127 -9.97 12.53 -12.59
CA GLU A 127 -8.54 12.60 -12.26
C GLU A 127 -7.98 11.23 -11.92
N ASP A 128 -8.70 10.43 -11.12
CA ASP A 128 -8.28 9.08 -10.75
C ASP A 128 -8.16 8.18 -11.99
N LYS A 129 -9.17 8.21 -12.89
CA LYS A 129 -9.15 7.46 -14.15
C LYS A 129 -7.95 7.81 -15.02
N LYS A 130 -7.57 9.10 -15.09
CA LYS A 130 -6.38 9.54 -15.86
C LYS A 130 -5.10 8.96 -15.27
N LEU A 131 -4.94 9.00 -13.95
CA LEU A 131 -3.77 8.44 -13.27
C LEU A 131 -3.68 6.92 -13.45
N ILE A 132 -4.80 6.23 -13.29
CA ILE A 132 -4.92 4.77 -13.50
C ILE A 132 -4.59 4.41 -14.95
N THR A 133 -5.14 5.14 -15.91
CA THR A 133 -4.86 4.93 -17.34
C THR A 133 -3.37 5.11 -17.63
N ALA A 134 -2.76 6.20 -17.15
CA ALA A 134 -1.34 6.46 -17.33
C ALA A 134 -0.47 5.36 -16.71
N TYR A 135 -0.84 4.87 -15.52
CA TYR A 135 -0.17 3.76 -14.86
C TYR A 135 -0.22 2.48 -15.69
N CYS A 136 -1.41 2.08 -16.15
CA CYS A 136 -1.58 0.88 -16.97
C CYS A 136 -0.90 1.02 -18.34
N GLU A 137 -0.90 2.21 -18.94
CA GLU A 137 -0.17 2.50 -20.17
C GLU A 137 1.35 2.39 -19.99
N CYS A 138 1.88 2.79 -18.83
CA CYS A 138 3.29 2.57 -18.48
C CYS A 138 3.61 1.08 -18.32
N ALA A 139 2.75 0.35 -17.58
CA ALA A 139 3.01 -1.04 -17.22
C ALA A 139 2.91 -1.97 -18.44
N LYS A 140 1.92 -1.74 -19.31
CA LYS A 140 1.60 -2.60 -20.46
C LYS A 140 2.82 -3.03 -21.29
N PRO A 141 3.60 -2.13 -21.91
CA PRO A 141 4.73 -2.56 -22.76
C PRO A 141 5.80 -3.31 -21.97
N LYS A 142 6.01 -2.99 -20.69
CA LYS A 142 7.00 -3.66 -19.84
C LYS A 142 6.56 -5.06 -19.47
N LEU A 143 5.27 -5.25 -19.17
CA LEU A 143 4.67 -6.55 -18.91
C LEU A 143 4.66 -7.39 -20.19
N THR A 144 4.29 -6.83 -21.35
CA THR A 144 4.39 -7.52 -22.64
C THR A 144 5.81 -8.05 -22.89
N ASP A 145 6.84 -7.24 -22.61
CA ASP A 145 8.23 -7.66 -22.77
C ASP A 145 8.71 -8.66 -21.70
N LEU A 146 8.13 -8.63 -20.51
CA LEU A 146 8.31 -9.65 -19.48
C LEU A 146 7.72 -10.98 -19.94
N LEU A 147 6.49 -11.00 -20.46
CA LEU A 147 5.82 -12.22 -20.93
C LEU A 147 6.56 -12.95 -22.05
N LYS A 148 7.24 -12.20 -22.93
CA LYS A 148 8.08 -12.79 -23.99
C LYS A 148 9.26 -13.60 -23.44
N ARG A 149 9.67 -13.35 -22.19
CA ARG A 149 10.86 -13.94 -21.56
C ARG A 149 10.52 -14.78 -20.31
N SER A 150 9.24 -14.84 -19.91
CA SER A 150 8.82 -15.49 -18.66
C SER A 150 9.11 -16.99 -18.64
N ASN A 151 9.06 -17.66 -19.80
CA ASN A 151 9.36 -19.10 -19.90
C ASN A 151 10.80 -19.49 -19.48
N ASP A 152 11.72 -18.52 -19.49
CA ASP A 152 13.12 -18.72 -19.08
C ASP A 152 13.39 -18.27 -17.64
N MET A 153 12.33 -17.90 -16.90
CA MET A 153 12.41 -17.38 -15.53
C MET A 153 11.86 -18.40 -14.53
N THR A 154 12.38 -18.35 -13.32
CA THR A 154 11.70 -18.95 -12.16
C THR A 154 10.56 -18.05 -11.69
N ASP A 155 9.56 -18.61 -11.01
CA ASP A 155 8.45 -17.86 -10.41
C ASP A 155 8.94 -16.66 -9.58
N LYS A 156 9.99 -16.87 -8.77
CA LYS A 156 10.59 -15.80 -7.96
C LYS A 156 11.21 -14.68 -8.79
N GLN A 157 11.81 -15.00 -9.93
CA GLN A 157 12.37 -13.98 -10.84
C GLN A 157 11.26 -13.23 -11.55
N TYR A 158 10.24 -13.95 -12.01
CA TYR A 158 9.05 -13.36 -12.62
C TYR A 158 8.37 -12.38 -11.67
N ASP A 159 8.14 -12.79 -10.42
CA ASP A 159 7.56 -11.92 -9.39
C ASP A 159 8.39 -10.66 -9.13
N ALA A 160 9.71 -10.80 -9.08
CA ALA A 160 10.62 -9.68 -8.86
C ALA A 160 10.66 -8.70 -10.06
N GLU A 161 10.49 -9.19 -11.28
CA GLU A 161 10.36 -8.35 -12.47
C GLU A 161 9.02 -7.62 -12.48
N ILE A 162 7.91 -8.24 -12.05
CA ILE A 162 6.63 -7.54 -11.84
C ILE A 162 6.80 -6.40 -10.82
N ASP A 163 7.48 -6.65 -9.70
CA ASP A 163 7.80 -5.62 -8.70
C ASP A 163 8.60 -4.47 -9.32
N THR A 164 9.55 -4.77 -10.20
CA THR A 164 10.36 -3.77 -10.90
C THR A 164 9.52 -2.92 -11.84
N VAL A 165 8.57 -3.52 -12.56
CA VAL A 165 7.62 -2.80 -13.42
C VAL A 165 6.70 -1.90 -12.59
N ALA A 166 6.17 -2.42 -11.48
CA ALA A 166 5.31 -1.68 -10.56
C ALA A 166 6.04 -0.44 -10.00
N ASP A 167 7.25 -0.63 -9.46
CA ASP A 167 8.04 0.47 -8.92
C ASP A 167 8.37 1.53 -9.99
N ALA A 168 8.69 1.11 -11.22
CA ALA A 168 8.98 2.03 -12.31
C ALA A 168 7.76 2.86 -12.74
N CYS A 169 6.56 2.25 -12.78
CA CYS A 169 5.35 2.91 -13.23
C CYS A 169 4.60 3.68 -12.14
N SER A 170 4.83 3.36 -10.87
CA SER A 170 4.28 4.13 -9.75
C SER A 170 5.04 5.43 -9.50
N ALA A 171 6.33 5.51 -9.83
CA ALA A 171 7.11 6.74 -9.72
C ALA A 171 6.51 7.89 -10.55
N ASP A 172 5.99 7.59 -11.74
CA ASP A 172 5.33 8.56 -12.62
C ASP A 172 3.93 8.97 -12.13
N ALA A 173 3.23 8.09 -11.41
CA ALA A 173 1.93 8.37 -10.80
C ALA A 173 2.01 9.18 -9.49
N VAL A 174 3.16 9.18 -8.81
CA VAL A 174 3.40 9.93 -7.55
C VAL A 174 4.05 11.30 -7.81
N ALA A 175 4.73 11.48 -8.94
CA ALA A 175 5.33 12.76 -9.35
C ALA A 175 4.30 13.86 -9.70
N SER A 176 3.02 13.52 -9.79
CA SER A 176 1.90 14.42 -10.14
C SER A 176 1.12 14.94 -8.92
N LYS A 177 1.73 15.02 -7.73
CA LYS A 177 1.13 15.81 -6.65
C LYS A 177 1.13 17.30 -7.05
N PRO A 178 -0.01 18.02 -6.99
CA PRO A 178 -0.01 19.47 -7.11
C PRO A 178 0.84 20.03 -5.98
N SER A 179 1.69 21.01 -6.30
CA SER A 179 2.25 21.91 -5.30
C SER A 179 1.09 22.56 -4.54
N SER A 180 0.78 22.08 -3.34
CA SER A 180 -0.05 22.81 -2.39
C SER A 180 0.85 23.61 -1.46
N ASN A 181 1.26 24.77 -1.97
CA ASN A 181 1.18 26.10 -1.32
C ASN A 181 1.91 27.13 -2.19
#